data_AF-A0A1Q8AZ23-F1
#
_entry.id   AF-A0A1Q8AZ23-F1
#
_cell.length_a   1.000
_cell.length_b   1.000
_cell.length_c   1.000
_cell.angle_alpha   90.00
_cell.angle_beta   90.00
_cell.angle_gamma   90.00
#
_symmetry.space_group_name_H-M   'P 1'
#
loop_
_entity.id
_entity.type
_entity.pdbx_description
1 polymer ?
#
loop_
_entity_poly.entity_id
_entity_poly.type
_entity_poly.pdbx_seq_one_letter_code
_entity_poly.pdbx_strand_id
1 'polypeptide(L)' 'MRGGTLAFTAPGQRVIRVCGRRFAAHSMTRGAYGDAIMIHEMLHALGLGENPPTSGDITRQVLARCS' A
#
# COMPACT_ATOMS: atom_id res chain seq x y z
N MET A 1 -13.05 2.29 -0.04
CA MET A 1 -13.08 0.85 0.31
C MET A 1 -13.18 0.75 1.82
N ARG A 2 -14.23 0.14 2.39
CA ARG A 2 -14.33 -0.08 3.85
C ARG A 2 -13.66 -1.41 4.21
N GLY A 3 -12.34 -1.43 4.09
CA GLY A 3 -11.45 -2.44 4.67
C GLY A 3 -10.41 -1.66 5.46
N GLY A 4 -10.20 -1.99 6.73
CA GLY A 4 -9.30 -1.19 7.58
C GLY A 4 -7.87 -1.17 7.04
N THR A 5 -7.12 -0.11 7.36
CA THR A 5 -5.72 0.11 6.94
C THR A 5 -4.85 -1.12 7.17
N LEU A 6 -4.03 -1.46 6.17
CA LEU A 6 -3.11 -2.61 6.17
C LEU A 6 -1.67 -2.18 6.43
N ALA A 7 -1.25 -1.07 5.82
CA ALA A 7 -0.03 -0.34 6.12
C ALA A 7 -0.28 1.15 5.85
N PHE A 8 0.60 2.02 6.33
CA PHE A 8 0.55 3.45 6.04
C PHE A 8 1.92 4.13 6.21
N THR A 9 2.12 5.17 5.42
CA THR A 9 3.25 6.10 5.40
C THR A 9 2.76 7.50 5.07
N ALA A 10 3.41 8.53 5.62
CA ALA A 10 3.23 9.90 5.12
C ALA A 10 4.26 10.23 4.03
N PRO A 11 3.90 11.03 3.02
CA PRO A 11 4.82 11.39 1.94
C PRO A 11 6.20 11.87 2.43
N GLY A 12 7.27 11.28 1.89
CA GLY A 12 8.65 11.60 2.22
C GLY A 12 9.18 11.01 3.54
N GLN A 13 8.35 10.32 4.33
CA GLN A 13 8.81 9.62 5.53
C GLN A 13 9.51 8.30 5.18
N ARG A 14 10.57 7.97 5.93
CA ARG A 14 11.34 6.72 5.75
C ARG A 14 10.88 5.56 6.63
N VAL A 15 9.65 5.62 7.14
CA VAL A 15 9.09 4.61 8.06
C VAL A 15 7.71 4.20 7.56
N ILE A 16 7.58 2.93 7.15
CA ILE A 16 6.30 2.31 6.82
C ILE A 16 5.77 1.59 8.06
N ARG A 17 4.56 1.94 8.48
CA ARG A 17 3.89 1.32 9.63
C ARG A 17 2.93 0.25 9.13
N VAL A 18 3.14 -1.00 9.57
CA VAL A 18 2.33 -2.15 9.14
C VAL A 18 1.33 -2.53 10.23
N CYS A 19 0.06 -2.68 9.86
CA CYS A 19 -0.98 -3.18 10.75
C CYS A 19 -0.89 -4.71 10.87
N GLY A 20 0.10 -5.20 11.62
CA GLY A 20 0.58 -6.59 11.67
C GLY A 20 -0.48 -7.68 11.45
N ARG A 21 -1.42 -7.87 12.38
CA ARG A 21 -2.43 -8.95 12.28
C ARG A 21 -3.32 -8.83 11.04
N ARG A 22 -3.71 -7.61 10.66
CA ARG A 22 -4.60 -7.38 9.51
C ARG A 22 -3.86 -7.54 8.20
N PHE A 23 -2.63 -7.03 8.12
CA PHE A 23 -1.75 -7.22 6.98
C PHE A 23 -1.51 -8.71 6.76
N ALA A 24 -1.09 -9.45 7.79
CA ALA A 24 -0.85 -10.90 7.69
C ALA A 24 -2.08 -11.67 7.18
N ALA A 25 -3.27 -11.40 7.74
CA ALA A 25 -4.50 -12.07 7.30
C ALA A 25 -4.82 -11.85 5.80
N HIS A 26 -4.55 -10.64 5.29
CA HIS A 26 -4.75 -10.33 3.87
C HIS A 26 -3.63 -10.87 2.98
N SER A 27 -2.37 -10.69 3.35
CA SER A 27 -1.22 -11.09 2.54
C SER A 27 -1.10 -12.61 2.41
N MET A 28 -1.49 -13.37 3.43
CA MET A 28 -1.51 -14.85 3.34
C MET A 28 -2.54 -15.38 2.33
N THR A 29 -3.65 -14.67 2.12
CA THR A 29 -4.71 -15.08 1.19
C THR A 29 -4.60 -14.42 -0.18
N ARG A 30 -3.95 -13.26 -0.25
CA ARG A 30 -3.79 -12.43 -1.45
C ARG A 30 -2.37 -11.84 -1.48
N GLY A 31 -1.36 -12.68 -1.71
CA GLY A 31 0.05 -12.30 -1.70
C GLY A 31 0.35 -11.05 -2.53
N ALA A 32 -0.02 -11.08 -3.81
CA ALA A 32 0.17 -9.95 -4.73
C ALA A 32 -0.49 -8.64 -4.24
N TYR A 33 -1.60 -8.73 -3.51
CA TYR A 33 -2.23 -7.54 -2.92
C TYR A 33 -1.42 -7.00 -1.73
N GLY A 34 -0.88 -7.88 -0.89
CA GLY A 34 0.03 -7.50 0.19
C GLY A 34 1.29 -6.81 -0.32
N ASP A 35 1.89 -7.37 -1.36
CA ASP A 35 3.07 -6.78 -2.02
C ASP A 35 2.74 -5.41 -2.64
N ALA A 36 1.57 -5.30 -3.29
CA ALA A 36 1.13 -4.05 -3.86
C ALA A 36 0.94 -2.94 -2.81
N ILE A 37 0.43 -3.28 -1.62
CA ILE A 37 0.31 -2.34 -0.50
C ILE A 37 1.69 -1.90 -0.01
N MET A 38 2.67 -2.81 0.09
CA MET A 38 4.01 -2.42 0.52
C MET A 38 4.68 -1.48 -0.49
N ILE A 39 4.58 -1.78 -1.78
CA ILE A 39 5.13 -0.91 -2.83
C ILE A 39 4.39 0.44 -2.85
N HIS A 40 3.06 0.45 -2.66
CA HIS A 40 2.28 1.67 -2.50
C HIS A 40 2.86 2.56 -1.39
N GLU A 41 3.08 2.02 -0.19
CA GLU A 41 3.64 2.82 0.91
C GLU A 41 5.09 3.24 0.67
N MET A 42 5.86 2.46 -0.10
CA MET A 42 7.20 2.87 -0.56
C MET A 42 7.13 4.05 -1.52
N LEU A 43 6.12 4.12 -2.40
CA LEU A 43 5.92 5.29 -3.27
C LEU A 43 5.63 6.55 -2.45
N HIS A 44 4.84 6.43 -1.38
CA HIS A 44 4.68 7.53 -0.43
C HIS A 44 5.99 7.89 0.26
N ALA A 45 6.79 6.91 0.68
CA ALA A 45 8.11 7.17 1.25
C ALA A 45 9.03 7.94 0.28
N LEU A 46 8.90 7.70 -1.03
CA LEU A 46 9.60 8.41 -2.09
C LEU A 46 9.01 9.79 -2.44
N GLY A 47 7.91 10.18 -1.81
CA GLY A 47 7.31 11.51 -1.94
C GLY A 47 6.08 11.59 -2.85
N LEU A 48 5.56 10.46 -3.36
CA LEU A 48 4.28 10.47 -4.07
C LEU A 48 3.17 10.90 -3.11
N GLY A 49 2.35 11.88 -3.50
CA GLY A 49 1.16 12.29 -2.75
C GLY A 49 -0.09 11.45 -3.09
N GLU A 50 -1.19 11.70 -2.40
CA GLU A 50 -2.52 11.19 -2.77
C GLU A 50 -3.48 12.34 -3.08
N ASN A 51 -4.45 12.06 -3.95
CA ASN A 51 -5.57 12.91 -4.36
C ASN A 51 -5.14 14.25 -5.02
N PRO A 52 -4.63 14.22 -6.27
CA PRO A 52 -4.45 13.05 -7.17
C PRO A 52 -3.01 12.48 -7.22
N PRO A 53 -2.80 11.18 -7.53
CA PRO A 53 -3.79 10.10 -7.79
C PRO A 53 -4.45 9.55 -6.51
N THR A 54 -5.60 8.88 -6.61
CA THR A 54 -6.23 8.28 -5.41
C THR A 54 -5.45 7.05 -4.93
N SER A 55 -5.58 6.72 -3.65
CA SER A 55 -5.00 5.51 -3.04
C SER A 55 -5.30 4.22 -3.84
N GLY A 56 -6.55 4.11 -4.32
CA GLY A 56 -6.99 2.99 -5.15
C GLY A 56 -6.33 2.96 -6.52
N ASP A 57 -6.05 4.12 -7.12
CA ASP A 57 -5.37 4.22 -8.42
C ASP A 57 -3.90 3.85 -8.31
N ILE A 58 -3.21 4.30 -7.25
CA ILE A 58 -1.83 3.91 -6.96
C ILE A 58 -1.75 2.39 -6.83
N THR A 59 -2.60 1.80 -5.99
CA THR A 59 -2.64 0.35 -5.77
C THR A 59 -2.92 -0.42 -7.06
N ARG A 60 -3.86 0.06 -7.89
CA ARG A 60 -4.15 -0.52 -9.21
C ARG A 60 -2.93 -0.50 -10.11
N GLN A 61 -2.20 0.61 -10.19
CA GLN A 61 -1.04 0.71 -11.06
C GLN A 61 0.14 -0.11 -10.60
N VAL A 62 0.30 -0.31 -9.29
CA VAL A 62 1.27 -1.27 -8.78
C VAL A 62 0.90 -2.69 -9.22
N LEU A 63 -0.35 -3.11 -8.99
CA LEU A 63 -0.81 -4.45 -9.40
C LEU A 63 -0.69 -4.69 -10.91
N ALA A 64 -0.94 -3.67 -11.72
CA ALA A 64 -0.83 -3.77 -13.18
C ALA A 64 0.62 -3.89 -13.69
N ARG A 65 1.63 -3.51 -12.88
CA ARG A 65 3.05 -3.49 -13.28
C ARG A 65 3.89 -4.56 -12.62
N CYS A 66 3.46 -5.09 -11.48
CA CYS A 66 4.26 -5.96 -10.62
C CYS A 66 3.60 -7.34 -10.39
N SER A 67 2.76 -7.80 -11.32
CA SER A 67 2.08 -9.10 -11.29
C SER A 67 2.99 -10.26 -11.69
#